data_AF-A0A7J7HE67-F1
#
_entry.id   AF-A0A7J7HE67-F1
#
_cell.length_a   1.000
_cell.length_b   1.000
_cell.length_c   1.000
_cell.angle_alpha   90.00
_cell.angle_beta   90.00
_cell.angle_gamma   90.00
#
_symmetry.space_group_name_H-M   'P 1'
#
loop_
_entity.id
_entity.type
_entity.pdbx_description
1 polymer ?
#
loop_
_entity_poly.entity_id
_entity_poly.type
_entity_poly.pdbx_seq_one_letter_code
_entity_poly.pdbx_strand_id
1 'polypeptide(L)'
;MNHSEEADNPVPKSASNLVVHVVDTHVDHLQDVVTKLEIELDAVEVELDRGGFVLKKQMLDDRRFPKMHLDLQRLLQVIAHGEQVFPRVKERCASKHWFANEDIISLEELIGRLRRLKENVGFIANRITAVQAGLDSWQAEQINKKLYYLSFLSIIFLPLSVITGVFGMNVGGVPWTGQRDPKIKDGFRNVILLCVVMLFFLLLCFIVPAVYARIVAWRRKRALKRSWSLNRKNNIHTLSFDQFDSRYTFFWDSNHRFCLILPLKWESIWITCSHGEKMKFV
;
A
#
# COMPACT_ATOMS: atom_id res chain seq x y z
N MET A 1 4.83 33.82 -2.53
CA MET A 1 4.87 34.43 -1.18
C MET A 1 6.20 35.15 -1.05
N ASN A 2 6.17 36.32 -0.41
CA ASN A 2 7.25 37.31 -0.37
C ASN A 2 8.54 36.76 0.26
N HIS A 3 9.61 36.65 -0.52
CA HIS A 3 10.99 36.58 -0.03
C HIS A 3 11.54 38.01 0.03
N SER A 4 11.11 38.80 1.01
CA SER A 4 11.54 40.20 1.14
C SER A 4 11.98 40.55 2.57
N GLU A 5 12.65 39.62 3.25
CA GLU A 5 13.36 39.88 4.52
C GLU A 5 14.80 39.30 4.51
N GLU A 6 15.41 39.16 3.33
CA GLU A 6 16.78 38.61 3.18
C GLU A 6 17.79 39.71 2.84
N ALA A 7 17.85 40.74 3.69
CA ALA A 7 18.77 41.87 3.50
C ALA A 7 19.41 42.40 4.80
N ASP A 8 19.35 41.64 5.89
CA ASP A 8 20.16 41.90 7.09
C ASP A 8 20.81 40.59 7.54
N ASN A 9 21.72 40.08 6.72
CA ASN A 9 22.71 39.13 7.20
C ASN A 9 23.93 39.95 7.66
N PRO A 10 24.02 40.36 8.94
CA PRO A 10 25.11 41.19 9.41
C PRO A 10 26.43 40.44 9.22
N VAL A 11 27.38 41.07 8.53
CA VAL A 11 28.73 40.52 8.36
C VAL A 11 29.28 40.10 9.73
N PRO A 12 29.73 38.84 9.89
CA PRO A 12 30.12 38.33 11.20
C PRO A 12 31.27 39.15 11.78
N LYS A 13 31.04 39.69 12.98
CA LYS A 13 31.97 40.60 13.67
C LYS A 13 32.96 39.87 14.57
N SER A 14 32.70 38.60 14.88
CA SER A 14 33.51 37.75 15.74
C SER A 14 33.56 36.31 15.20
N ALA A 15 34.55 35.54 15.66
CA ALA A 15 34.66 34.12 15.33
C ALA A 15 33.44 33.29 15.80
N SER A 16 32.79 33.69 16.89
CA SER A 16 31.57 33.04 17.39
C SER A 16 30.38 33.28 16.48
N ASN A 17 30.19 34.54 16.06
CA ASN A 17 29.12 34.93 15.15
C ASN A 17 29.29 34.26 13.77
N LEU A 18 30.53 34.14 13.28
CA LEU A 18 30.83 33.39 12.05
C LEU A 18 30.37 31.92 12.12
N VAL A 19 30.61 31.24 13.25
CA VAL A 19 30.18 29.84 13.42
C VAL A 19 28.66 29.73 13.43
N VAL A 20 27.97 30.60 14.17
CA VAL A 20 26.51 30.64 14.20
C VAL A 20 25.96 30.88 12.78
N HIS A 21 26.53 31.85 12.07
CA HIS A 21 26.13 32.21 10.73
C HIS A 21 26.29 31.06 9.73
N VAL A 22 27.39 30.31 9.82
CA VAL A 22 27.62 29.11 8.98
C VAL A 22 26.59 28.01 9.29
N VAL A 23 26.30 27.76 10.58
CA VAL A 23 25.30 26.75 10.98
C VAL A 23 23.90 27.16 10.51
N ASP A 24 23.53 28.43 10.68
CA ASP A 24 22.25 29.00 10.24
C ASP A 24 22.06 28.82 8.73
N THR A 25 23.03 29.27 7.93
CA THR A 25 23.02 29.11 6.46
C THR A 25 22.88 27.65 6.04
N HIS A 26 23.54 26.72 6.74
CA HIS A 26 23.41 25.29 6.46
C HIS A 26 22.02 24.74 6.82
N VAL A 27 21.43 25.19 7.92
CA VAL A 27 20.07 24.78 8.32
C VAL A 27 19.04 25.32 7.33
N ASP A 28 19.18 26.56 6.88
CA ASP A 28 18.30 27.16 5.86
C ASP A 28 18.40 26.41 4.53
N HIS A 29 19.62 26.10 4.07
CA HIS A 29 19.79 25.30 2.85
C HIS A 29 19.16 23.89 2.99
N LEU A 30 19.25 23.26 4.17
CA LEU A 30 18.56 21.99 4.41
C LEU A 30 17.04 22.16 4.34
N GLN A 31 16.50 23.25 4.88
CA GLN A 31 15.09 23.57 4.82
C GLN A 31 14.61 23.74 3.38
N ASP A 32 15.34 24.49 2.54
CA ASP A 32 15.01 24.67 1.12
C ASP A 32 14.98 23.35 0.35
N VAL A 33 15.95 22.46 0.61
CA VAL A 33 16.01 21.14 0.00
C VAL A 33 14.79 20.30 0.41
N VAL A 34 14.40 20.34 1.69
CA VAL A 34 13.21 19.63 2.18
C VAL A 34 11.94 20.17 1.53
N THR A 35 11.77 21.49 1.48
CA THR A 35 10.62 22.13 0.84
C THR A 35 10.52 21.78 -0.65
N LYS A 36 11.66 21.75 -1.35
CA LYS A 36 11.68 21.31 -2.75
C LYS A 36 11.23 19.86 -2.91
N LEU A 37 11.72 18.95 -2.08
CA LEU A 37 11.32 17.54 -2.10
C LEU A 37 9.83 17.36 -1.76
N GLU A 38 9.30 18.16 -0.84
CA GLU A 38 7.88 18.16 -0.49
C GLU A 38 7.00 18.59 -1.68
N ILE A 39 7.37 19.68 -2.37
CA ILE A 39 6.67 20.15 -3.58
C ILE A 39 6.71 19.09 -4.69
N GLU A 40 7.87 18.44 -4.89
CA GLU A 40 8.00 17.36 -5.87
C GLU A 40 7.13 16.15 -5.51
N LEU A 41 7.05 15.78 -4.22
CA LEU A 41 6.16 14.73 -3.74
C LEU A 41 4.69 15.07 -4.01
N ASP A 42 4.25 16.27 -3.62
CA ASP A 42 2.86 16.68 -3.80
C ASP A 42 2.47 16.70 -5.28
N ALA A 43 3.37 17.16 -6.16
CA ALA A 43 3.14 17.13 -7.61
C ALA A 43 2.95 15.70 -8.14
N VAL A 44 3.77 14.76 -7.67
CA VAL A 44 3.69 13.34 -8.03
C VAL A 44 2.43 12.68 -7.45
N GLU A 45 2.03 13.04 -6.23
CA GLU A 45 0.81 12.53 -5.58
C GLU A 45 -0.45 13.00 -6.34
N VAL A 46 -0.50 14.29 -6.72
CA VAL A 46 -1.58 14.82 -7.56
C VAL A 46 -1.64 14.13 -8.93
N GLU A 47 -0.47 13.88 -9.52
CA GLU A 47 -0.37 13.14 -10.78
C GLU A 47 -0.85 11.69 -10.60
N LEU A 48 -0.58 11.05 -9.46
CA LEU A 48 -1.05 9.70 -9.14
C LEU A 48 -2.58 9.62 -8.95
N ASP A 49 -3.16 10.65 -8.33
CA ASP A 49 -4.61 10.74 -8.08
C ASP A 49 -5.40 11.05 -9.35
N ARG A 50 -4.87 11.93 -10.20
CA ARG A 50 -5.45 12.25 -11.52
C ARG A 50 -5.15 11.17 -12.56
N GLY A 51 -4.06 10.44 -12.37
CA GLY A 51 -3.51 9.48 -13.31
C GLY A 51 -4.35 8.23 -13.48
N GLY A 52 -4.68 7.91 -14.73
CA GLY A 52 -5.22 6.61 -15.10
C GLY A 52 -4.19 5.48 -14.99
N PHE A 53 -4.61 4.25 -15.31
CA PHE A 53 -3.78 3.03 -15.28
C PHE A 53 -2.40 3.19 -15.94
N VAL A 54 -2.31 3.92 -17.07
CA VAL A 54 -1.07 4.11 -17.85
C VAL A 54 -0.02 4.87 -17.05
N LEU A 55 -0.44 5.91 -16.33
CA LEU A 55 0.46 6.78 -15.58
C LEU A 55 0.99 6.09 -14.32
N LYS A 56 0.13 5.36 -13.61
CA LYS A 56 0.54 4.50 -12.47
C LYS A 56 1.58 3.47 -12.89
N LYS A 57 1.41 2.88 -14.08
CA LYS A 57 2.37 1.93 -14.65
C LYS A 57 3.70 2.62 -15.00
N GLN A 58 3.66 3.77 -15.65
CA GLN A 58 4.87 4.52 -16.00
C GLN A 58 5.69 4.90 -14.76
N MET A 59 5.04 5.31 -13.67
CA MET A 59 5.75 5.66 -12.43
C MET A 59 6.43 4.47 -11.75
N LEU A 60 5.85 3.26 -11.86
CA LEU A 60 6.50 2.02 -11.42
C LEU A 60 7.74 1.71 -12.27
N ASP A 61 7.63 1.88 -13.59
CA ASP A 61 8.74 1.62 -14.52
C ASP A 61 9.90 2.61 -14.32
N ASP A 62 9.61 3.89 -14.08
CA ASP A 62 10.62 4.94 -13.89
C ASP A 62 11.34 4.89 -12.52
N ARG A 63 10.87 4.02 -11.60
CA ARG A 63 11.34 3.88 -10.22
C ARG A 63 11.42 5.23 -9.47
N ARG A 64 10.49 6.15 -9.74
CA ARG A 64 10.52 7.51 -9.17
C ARG A 64 10.33 7.50 -7.65
N PHE A 65 9.35 6.76 -7.14
CA PHE A 65 9.10 6.65 -5.70
C PHE A 65 10.26 6.02 -4.92
N PRO A 66 10.85 4.88 -5.35
CA PRO A 66 12.05 4.35 -4.71
C PRO A 66 13.22 5.33 -4.67
N LYS A 67 13.46 6.10 -5.74
CA LYS A 67 14.53 7.11 -5.79
C LYS A 67 14.26 8.23 -4.78
N MET A 68 13.07 8.80 -4.80
CA MET A 68 12.68 9.89 -3.90
C MET A 68 12.71 9.46 -2.43
N HIS A 69 12.23 8.26 -2.13
CA HIS A 69 12.32 7.66 -0.80
C HIS A 69 13.79 7.55 -0.34
N LEU A 70 14.67 7.08 -1.22
CA LEU A 70 16.08 6.89 -0.91
C LEU A 70 16.82 8.23 -0.70
N ASP A 71 16.51 9.25 -1.51
CA ASP A 71 17.08 10.59 -1.35
C ASP A 71 16.60 11.26 -0.06
N LEU A 72 15.33 11.10 0.30
CA LEU A 72 14.79 11.59 1.56
C LEU A 72 15.39 10.85 2.77
N GLN A 73 15.61 9.54 2.67
CA GLN A 73 16.29 8.77 3.71
C GLN A 73 17.74 9.22 3.91
N ARG A 74 18.48 9.48 2.83
CA ARG A 74 19.84 10.05 2.92
C ARG A 74 19.82 11.41 3.62
N LEU A 75 18.87 12.27 3.27
CA LEU A 75 18.71 13.58 3.89
C LEU A 75 18.37 13.47 5.39
N LEU A 76 17.43 12.59 5.74
CA LEU A 76 17.06 12.32 7.13
C LEU A 76 18.27 11.83 7.94
N GLN A 77 19.12 10.97 7.35
CA GLN A 77 20.34 10.49 7.99
C GLN A 77 21.32 11.63 8.27
N VAL A 78 21.54 12.53 7.29
CA VAL A 78 22.41 13.71 7.47
C VAL A 78 21.89 14.62 8.58
N ILE A 79 20.58 14.91 8.58
CA ILE A 79 19.94 15.74 9.61
C ILE A 79 20.03 15.06 10.99
N ALA A 80 19.83 13.74 11.07
CA ALA A 80 19.94 12.98 12.30
C ALA A 80 21.36 13.00 12.87
N HIS A 81 22.39 12.96 12.02
CA HIS A 81 23.78 13.15 12.45
C HIS A 81 24.03 14.58 12.94
N GLY A 82 23.50 15.60 12.24
CA GLY A 82 23.59 16.99 12.68
C GLY A 82 22.99 17.22 14.06
N GLU A 83 21.83 16.61 14.34
CA GLU A 83 21.14 16.71 15.64
C GLU A 83 21.96 16.12 16.79
N GLN A 84 22.83 15.14 16.53
CA GLN A 84 23.73 14.58 17.54
C GLN A 84 25.02 15.39 17.72
N VAL A 85 25.51 16.01 16.65
CA VAL A 85 26.78 16.74 16.64
C VAL A 85 26.62 18.15 17.17
N PHE A 86 25.57 18.88 16.78
CA PHE A 86 25.41 20.29 17.16
C PHE A 86 25.27 20.54 18.66
N PRO A 87 24.57 19.72 19.46
CA PRO A 87 24.59 19.86 20.92
C PRO A 87 25.99 19.72 21.53
N ARG A 88 26.81 18.80 20.99
CA ARG A 88 28.19 18.61 21.43
C ARG A 88 29.07 19.79 21.04
N VAL A 89 28.87 20.34 19.84
CA VAL A 89 29.55 21.56 19.40
C VAL A 89 29.18 22.73 20.32
N LYS A 90 27.90 22.90 20.66
CA LYS A 90 27.43 23.92 21.60
C LYS A 90 28.13 23.80 22.95
N GLU A 91 28.18 22.59 23.54
CA GLU A 91 28.85 22.36 24.83
C GLU A 91 30.35 22.72 24.78
N ARG A 92 31.04 22.36 23.69
CA ARG A 92 32.45 22.72 23.48
C ARG A 92 32.63 24.22 23.27
N CYS A 93 31.75 24.88 22.54
CA CYS A 93 31.79 26.34 22.34
C CYS A 93 31.54 27.09 23.65
N ALA A 94 30.58 26.64 24.47
CA ALA A 94 30.26 27.23 25.76
C ALA A 94 31.43 27.21 26.76
N SER A 95 32.35 26.24 26.63
CA SER A 95 33.55 26.14 27.47
C SER A 95 34.65 27.14 27.10
N LYS A 96 34.55 27.85 25.97
CA LYS A 96 35.60 28.74 25.47
C LYS A 96 35.27 30.21 25.72
N HIS A 97 36.28 30.97 26.16
CA HIS A 97 36.13 32.38 26.54
C HIS A 97 35.81 33.35 25.38
N TRP A 98 35.99 32.95 24.13
CA TRP A 98 35.76 33.79 22.95
C TRP A 98 34.36 33.61 22.34
N PHE A 99 33.52 32.78 22.96
CA PHE A 99 32.16 32.51 22.52
C PHE A 99 31.18 33.27 23.41
N ALA A 100 30.41 34.19 22.84
CA ALA A 100 29.46 35.00 23.60
C ALA A 100 28.22 34.18 24.00
N ASN A 101 27.63 34.48 25.16
CA ASN A 101 26.40 33.79 25.61
C ASN A 101 25.23 33.97 24.64
N GLU A 102 25.12 35.12 23.96
CA GLU A 102 24.10 35.38 22.94
C GLU A 102 24.20 34.42 21.76
N ASP A 103 25.44 34.12 21.32
CA ASP A 103 25.71 33.16 20.24
C ASP A 103 25.39 31.72 20.67
N ILE A 104 25.53 31.38 21.97
CA ILE A 104 25.15 30.06 22.50
C ILE A 104 23.63 29.87 22.47
N ILE A 105 22.89 30.92 22.84
CA ILE A 105 21.41 30.91 22.79
C ILE A 105 20.96 30.75 21.33
N SER A 106 21.56 31.51 20.42
CA SER A 106 21.27 31.41 18.98
C SER A 106 21.55 30.00 18.46
N LEU A 107 22.66 29.38 18.85
CA LEU A 107 22.98 28.00 18.48
C LEU A 107 21.98 26.97 19.04
N GLU A 108 21.45 27.18 20.26
CA GLU A 108 20.39 26.34 20.83
C GLU A 108 19.09 26.44 20.02
N GLU A 109 18.73 27.64 19.57
CA GLU A 109 17.56 27.85 18.71
C GLU A 109 17.73 27.12 17.37
N LEU A 110 18.91 27.19 16.76
CA LEU A 110 19.24 26.47 15.52
C LEU A 110 19.17 24.95 15.69
N ILE A 111 19.66 24.41 16.81
CA ILE A 111 19.50 22.99 17.16
C ILE A 111 18.01 22.63 17.25
N GLY A 112 17.21 23.50 17.88
CA GLY A 112 15.76 23.36 17.95
C GLY A 112 15.09 23.35 16.57
N ARG A 113 15.51 24.24 15.66
CA ARG A 113 15.03 24.27 14.26
C ARG A 113 15.39 22.97 13.52
N LEU A 114 16.63 22.50 13.65
CA LEU A 114 17.07 21.25 13.03
C LEU A 114 16.26 20.03 13.53
N ARG A 115 15.93 19.97 14.82
CA ARG A 115 15.07 18.91 15.39
C ARG A 115 13.68 18.90 14.76
N ARG A 116 13.04 20.06 14.63
CA ARG A 116 11.73 20.17 13.96
C ARG A 116 11.84 19.78 12.48
N LEU A 117 12.91 20.18 11.80
CA LEU A 117 13.15 19.80 10.41
C LEU A 117 13.29 18.28 10.25
N LYS A 118 13.99 17.61 11.16
CA LYS A 118 14.11 16.14 11.20
C LYS A 118 12.74 15.46 11.30
N GLU A 119 11.89 15.94 12.20
CA GLU A 119 10.53 15.42 12.38
C GLU A 119 9.71 15.59 11.10
N ASN A 120 9.74 16.78 10.50
CA ASN A 120 9.06 17.07 9.23
C ASN A 120 9.50 16.12 8.11
N VAL A 121 10.81 15.91 7.94
CA VAL A 121 11.35 14.95 6.96
C VAL A 121 10.89 13.52 7.27
N GLY A 122 10.83 13.15 8.55
CA GLY A 122 10.28 11.87 8.99
C GLY A 122 8.81 11.67 8.60
N PHE A 123 7.98 12.71 8.74
CA PHE A 123 6.58 12.68 8.29
C PHE A 123 6.47 12.51 6.76
N ILE A 124 7.29 13.22 5.99
CA ILE A 124 7.34 13.10 4.52
C ILE A 124 7.77 11.68 4.13
N ALA A 125 8.74 11.08 4.82
CA ALA A 125 9.20 9.71 4.55
C ALA A 125 8.10 8.67 4.77
N ASN A 126 7.34 8.83 5.85
CA ASN A 126 6.18 7.98 6.13
C ASN A 126 5.09 8.13 5.07
N ARG A 127 4.81 9.36 4.61
CA ARG A 127 3.88 9.61 3.49
C ARG A 127 4.32 8.89 2.21
N ILE A 128 5.60 9.01 1.82
CA ILE A 128 6.13 8.32 0.63
C ILE A 128 5.98 6.80 0.76
N THR A 129 6.29 6.25 1.94
CA THR A 129 6.17 4.81 2.21
C THR A 129 4.73 4.33 2.05
N ALA A 130 3.75 5.10 2.53
CA ALA A 130 2.34 4.79 2.37
C ALA A 130 1.90 4.80 0.90
N VAL A 131 2.35 5.80 0.12
CA VAL A 131 2.06 5.87 -1.33
C VAL A 131 2.69 4.69 -2.07
N GLN A 132 3.94 4.34 -1.75
CA GLN A 132 4.61 3.19 -2.35
C GLN A 132 3.87 1.87 -2.05
N ALA A 133 3.43 1.66 -0.81
CA ALA A 133 2.63 0.49 -0.46
C ALA A 133 1.29 0.43 -1.22
N GLY A 134 0.66 1.58 -1.45
CA GLY A 134 -0.56 1.68 -2.26
C GLY A 134 -0.31 1.30 -3.73
N LEU A 135 0.81 1.71 -4.30
CA LEU A 135 1.24 1.34 -5.65
C LEU A 135 1.56 -0.15 -5.79
N ASP A 136 2.26 -0.73 -4.82
CA ASP A 136 2.57 -2.16 -4.79
C ASP A 136 1.29 -3.01 -4.71
N SER A 137 0.35 -2.60 -3.85
CA SER A 137 -0.98 -3.23 -3.75
C SER A 137 -1.74 -3.15 -5.08
N TRP A 138 -1.72 -1.98 -5.74
CA TRP A 138 -2.33 -1.82 -7.05
C TRP A 138 -1.67 -2.71 -8.11
N GLN A 139 -0.33 -2.80 -8.13
CA GLN A 139 0.40 -3.65 -9.07
C GLN A 139 0.06 -5.14 -8.85
N ALA A 140 0.00 -5.58 -7.59
CA ALA A 140 -0.40 -6.94 -7.24
C ALA A 140 -1.81 -7.26 -7.73
N GLU A 141 -2.76 -6.34 -7.60
CA GLU A 141 -4.12 -6.50 -8.13
C GLU A 141 -4.12 -6.68 -9.66
N GLN A 142 -3.29 -5.94 -10.39
CA GLN A 142 -3.18 -6.11 -11.85
C GLN A 142 -2.57 -7.45 -12.26
N ILE A 143 -1.55 -7.91 -11.52
CA ILE A 143 -0.93 -9.22 -11.75
C ILE A 143 -1.96 -10.32 -11.48
N ASN A 144 -2.67 -10.26 -10.36
CA ASN A 144 -3.71 -11.21 -10.00
C ASN A 144 -4.84 -11.26 -11.05
N LYS A 145 -5.27 -10.10 -11.55
CA LYS A 145 -6.28 -10.02 -12.61
C LYS A 145 -5.79 -10.67 -13.91
N LYS A 146 -4.54 -10.46 -14.30
CA LYS A 146 -3.95 -11.11 -15.49
C LYS A 146 -3.83 -12.62 -15.29
N LEU A 147 -3.36 -13.05 -14.12
CA LEU A 147 -3.24 -14.45 -13.78
C LEU A 147 -4.60 -15.15 -13.82
N TYR A 148 -5.65 -14.49 -13.31
CA TYR A 148 -7.02 -14.99 -13.39
C TYR A 148 -7.45 -15.28 -14.85
N TYR A 149 -7.18 -14.37 -15.79
CA TYR A 149 -7.51 -14.59 -17.20
C TYR A 149 -6.69 -15.73 -17.83
N LEU A 150 -5.40 -15.85 -17.48
CA LEU A 150 -4.57 -16.95 -17.96
C LEU A 150 -5.05 -18.30 -17.41
N SER A 151 -5.36 -18.38 -16.13
CA SER A 151 -5.93 -19.58 -15.51
C SER A 151 -7.26 -19.96 -16.14
N PHE A 152 -8.13 -18.98 -16.42
CA PHE A 152 -9.39 -19.20 -17.13
C PHE A 152 -9.16 -19.79 -18.52
N LEU A 153 -8.20 -19.24 -19.28
CA LEU A 153 -7.86 -19.72 -20.61
C LEU A 153 -7.31 -21.16 -20.58
N SER A 154 -6.45 -21.47 -19.61
CA SER A 154 -5.91 -22.83 -19.41
C SER A 154 -7.00 -23.85 -19.11
N ILE A 155 -8.00 -23.50 -18.31
CA ILE A 155 -9.12 -24.40 -17.99
C ILE A 155 -9.97 -24.72 -19.22
N ILE A 156 -10.10 -23.78 -20.17
CA ILE A 156 -10.80 -24.01 -21.44
C ILE A 156 -9.96 -24.87 -22.39
N PHE A 157 -8.65 -24.63 -22.46
CA PHE A 157 -7.79 -25.38 -23.38
C PHE A 157 -7.40 -26.77 -22.89
N LEU A 158 -7.31 -27.01 -21.59
CA LEU A 158 -7.00 -28.32 -21.01
C LEU A 158 -7.89 -29.44 -21.59
N PRO A 159 -9.23 -29.34 -21.57
CA PRO A 159 -10.10 -30.37 -22.15
C PRO A 159 -9.97 -30.48 -23.67
N LEU A 160 -9.84 -29.35 -24.37
CA LEU A 160 -9.67 -29.32 -25.82
C LEU A 160 -8.40 -30.08 -26.22
N SER A 161 -7.28 -29.79 -25.54
CA SER A 161 -5.98 -30.42 -25.75
C SER A 161 -5.99 -31.91 -25.48
N VAL A 162 -6.69 -32.37 -24.44
CA VAL A 162 -6.85 -33.81 -24.15
C VAL A 162 -7.61 -34.50 -25.28
N ILE A 163 -8.71 -33.90 -25.74
CA ILE A 163 -9.53 -34.46 -26.82
C ILE A 163 -8.71 -34.52 -28.12
N THR A 164 -8.10 -33.41 -28.55
CA THR A 164 -7.27 -33.39 -29.75
C THR A 164 -6.05 -34.32 -29.64
N GLY A 165 -5.49 -34.49 -28.43
CA GLY A 165 -4.41 -35.42 -28.17
C GLY A 165 -4.83 -36.88 -28.36
N VAL A 166 -5.93 -37.31 -27.73
CA VAL A 166 -6.44 -38.68 -27.84
C VAL A 166 -6.81 -39.04 -29.29
N PHE A 167 -7.43 -38.12 -30.04
CA PHE A 167 -7.80 -38.35 -31.44
C PHE A 167 -6.63 -38.15 -32.44
N GLY A 168 -5.61 -37.39 -32.06
CA GLY A 168 -4.40 -37.17 -32.87
C GLY A 168 -3.37 -38.29 -32.73
N MET A 169 -3.47 -39.13 -31.69
CA MET A 169 -2.65 -40.33 -31.57
C MET A 169 -3.09 -41.36 -32.60
N ASN A 170 -2.14 -41.88 -33.38
CA ASN A 170 -2.37 -42.85 -34.45
C ASN A 170 -2.54 -44.28 -33.88
N VAL A 171 -3.42 -44.43 -32.89
CA VAL A 171 -3.72 -45.69 -32.19
C VAL A 171 -5.10 -46.21 -32.64
N GLY A 172 -5.13 -47.46 -33.12
CA GLY A 172 -6.39 -48.11 -33.51
C GLY A 172 -7.28 -48.44 -32.31
N GLY A 173 -8.60 -48.37 -32.48
CA GLY A 173 -9.56 -48.81 -31.45
C GLY A 173 -10.12 -47.72 -30.54
N VAL A 174 -9.94 -46.43 -30.87
CA VAL A 174 -10.59 -45.33 -30.12
C VAL A 174 -12.12 -45.47 -30.21
N PRO A 175 -12.86 -45.45 -29.08
CA PRO A 175 -14.32 -45.50 -29.10
C PRO A 175 -14.86 -44.41 -30.02
N TRP A 176 -15.88 -44.73 -30.83
CA TRP A 176 -16.51 -43.84 -31.82
C TRP A 176 -15.80 -43.63 -33.17
N THR A 177 -14.74 -44.38 -33.47
CA THR A 177 -14.08 -44.37 -34.81
C THR A 177 -14.48 -45.55 -35.72
N GLY A 178 -15.19 -46.55 -35.18
CA GLY A 178 -15.63 -47.73 -35.93
C GLY A 178 -16.88 -47.48 -36.78
N GLN A 179 -16.71 -47.23 -38.09
CA GLN A 179 -17.80 -46.98 -39.04
C GLN A 179 -18.69 -48.20 -39.37
N ARG A 180 -18.33 -49.42 -38.93
CA ARG A 180 -18.93 -50.69 -39.38
C ARG A 180 -20.28 -51.04 -38.74
N ASP A 181 -20.69 -50.35 -37.68
CA ASP A 181 -21.93 -50.63 -36.95
C ASP A 181 -22.96 -49.49 -37.16
N PRO A 182 -24.19 -49.74 -37.67
CA PRO A 182 -25.16 -48.68 -37.97
C PRO A 182 -25.61 -47.87 -36.75
N LYS A 183 -25.36 -48.37 -35.52
CA LYS A 183 -25.59 -47.65 -34.25
C LYS A 183 -24.50 -46.62 -33.91
N ILE A 184 -23.34 -46.62 -34.59
CA ILE A 184 -22.15 -45.80 -34.23
C ILE A 184 -21.86 -44.70 -35.29
N LYS A 185 -22.76 -44.47 -36.25
CA LYS A 185 -22.57 -43.46 -37.32
C LYS A 185 -22.30 -42.02 -36.82
N ASP A 186 -22.76 -41.67 -35.62
CA ASP A 186 -22.66 -40.30 -35.07
C ASP A 186 -21.47 -40.10 -34.11
N GLY A 187 -20.45 -40.97 -34.17
CA GLY A 187 -19.32 -40.93 -33.24
C GLY A 187 -18.61 -39.58 -33.11
N PHE A 188 -18.29 -38.94 -34.24
CA PHE A 188 -17.72 -37.60 -34.28
C PHE A 188 -18.64 -36.54 -33.67
N ARG A 189 -19.96 -36.64 -33.89
CA ARG A 189 -20.96 -35.74 -33.31
C ARG A 189 -21.02 -35.89 -31.79
N ASN A 190 -20.90 -37.11 -31.27
CA ASN A 190 -20.87 -37.36 -29.82
C ASN A 190 -19.62 -36.78 -29.15
N VAL A 191 -18.45 -36.84 -29.80
CA VAL A 191 -17.21 -36.20 -29.30
C VAL A 191 -17.37 -34.69 -29.21
N ILE A 192 -17.88 -34.07 -30.28
CA ILE A 192 -18.12 -32.63 -30.32
C ILE A 192 -19.14 -32.24 -29.23
N LEU A 193 -20.22 -33.01 -29.08
CA LEU A 193 -21.24 -32.74 -28.07
C LEU A 193 -20.67 -32.88 -26.65
N LEU A 194 -19.86 -33.89 -26.37
CA LEU A 194 -19.16 -34.06 -25.09
C LEU A 194 -18.21 -32.87 -24.81
N CYS A 195 -17.48 -32.42 -25.83
CA CYS A 195 -16.57 -31.29 -25.75
C CYS A 195 -17.33 -29.99 -25.41
N VAL A 196 -18.45 -29.73 -26.09
CA VAL A 196 -19.32 -28.56 -25.84
C VAL A 196 -19.95 -28.62 -24.46
N VAL A 197 -20.45 -29.78 -24.02
CA VAL A 197 -21.04 -29.97 -22.69
C VAL A 197 -20.02 -29.71 -21.58
N MET A 198 -18.81 -30.24 -21.72
CA MET A 198 -17.73 -30.02 -20.74
C MET A 198 -17.31 -28.55 -20.71
N LEU A 199 -17.19 -27.89 -21.87
CA LEU A 199 -16.86 -26.47 -21.95
C LEU A 199 -17.97 -25.62 -21.30
N PHE A 200 -19.24 -25.92 -21.58
CA PHE A 200 -20.39 -25.27 -20.95
C PHE A 200 -20.40 -25.44 -19.43
N PHE A 201 -20.13 -26.64 -18.93
CA PHE A 201 -20.05 -26.91 -17.49
C PHE A 201 -18.93 -26.10 -16.81
N LEU A 202 -17.75 -26.02 -17.43
CA LEU A 202 -16.64 -25.19 -16.94
C LEU A 202 -16.99 -23.70 -16.92
N LEU A 203 -17.65 -23.22 -17.98
CA LEU A 203 -18.10 -21.84 -18.09
C LEU A 203 -19.15 -21.50 -17.03
N LEU A 204 -20.10 -22.42 -16.78
CA LEU A 204 -21.11 -22.29 -15.72
C LEU A 204 -20.46 -22.20 -14.33
N CYS A 205 -19.51 -23.09 -14.03
CA CYS A 205 -18.76 -23.09 -12.77
C CYS A 205 -18.03 -21.75 -12.51
N PHE A 206 -17.62 -21.03 -13.55
CA PHE A 206 -17.00 -19.71 -13.43
C PHE A 206 -18.01 -18.55 -13.33
N ILE A 207 -19.13 -18.63 -14.06
CA ILE A 207 -20.16 -17.59 -14.04
C ILE A 207 -20.89 -17.55 -12.70
N VAL A 208 -21.18 -18.71 -12.10
CA VAL A 208 -21.98 -18.81 -10.88
C VAL A 208 -21.38 -18.01 -9.71
N PRO A 209 -20.08 -18.13 -9.37
CA PRO A 209 -19.45 -17.31 -8.33
C PRO A 209 -19.48 -15.80 -8.63
N ALA A 210 -19.23 -15.42 -9.90
CA ALA A 210 -19.23 -14.02 -10.32
C ALA A 210 -20.62 -13.38 -10.22
N VAL A 211 -21.65 -14.12 -10.62
CA VAL A 211 -23.05 -13.69 -10.51
C VAL A 211 -23.49 -13.64 -9.06
N TYR A 212 -23.15 -14.65 -8.25
CA TYR A 212 -23.43 -14.66 -6.82
C TYR A 212 -22.84 -13.45 -6.10
N ALA A 213 -21.57 -13.13 -6.36
CA ALA A 213 -20.90 -11.96 -5.78
C ALA A 213 -21.60 -10.64 -6.18
N ARG A 214 -21.99 -10.48 -7.45
CA ARG A 214 -22.74 -9.31 -7.93
C ARG A 214 -24.10 -9.17 -7.26
N ILE A 215 -24.84 -10.26 -7.12
CA ILE A 215 -26.15 -10.27 -6.47
C ILE A 215 -26.03 -9.88 -5.00
N VAL A 216 -25.03 -10.43 -4.28
CA VAL A 216 -24.78 -10.10 -2.87
C VAL A 216 -24.40 -8.63 -2.71
N ALA A 217 -23.49 -8.10 -3.55
CA ALA A 217 -23.10 -6.70 -3.52
C ALA A 217 -24.29 -5.76 -3.78
N TRP A 218 -25.14 -6.10 -4.74
CA TRP A 218 -26.37 -5.35 -5.02
C TRP A 218 -27.38 -5.42 -3.87
N ARG A 219 -27.51 -6.58 -3.21
CA ARG A 219 -28.38 -6.74 -2.04
C ARG A 219 -27.89 -5.90 -0.86
N ARG A 220 -26.57 -5.82 -0.61
CA ARG A 220 -25.98 -4.94 0.41
C ARG A 220 -26.25 -3.46 0.13
N LYS A 221 -26.06 -3.00 -1.11
CA LYS A 221 -26.37 -1.61 -1.51
C LYS A 221 -27.85 -1.25 -1.29
N ARG A 222 -28.77 -2.18 -1.55
CA ARG A 222 -30.21 -1.97 -1.29
C ARG A 222 -30.55 -1.98 0.21
N ALA A 223 -29.88 -2.79 1.02
CA ALA A 223 -30.06 -2.80 2.47
C ALA A 223 -29.62 -1.47 3.12
N LEU A 224 -28.48 -0.91 2.72
CA LEU A 224 -28.00 0.39 3.19
C LEU A 224 -28.92 1.55 2.79
N LYS A 225 -29.51 1.53 1.58
CA LYS A 225 -30.52 2.51 1.17
C LYS A 225 -31.80 2.44 2.03
N ARG A 226 -32.21 1.23 2.46
CA ARG A 226 -33.38 1.06 3.34
C ARG A 226 -33.12 1.55 4.77
N SER A 227 -31.94 1.31 5.34
CA SER A 227 -31.60 1.82 6.69
C SER A 227 -31.51 3.36 6.72
N TRP A 228 -30.99 3.98 5.66
CA TRP A 228 -31.02 5.46 5.50
C TRP A 228 -32.44 6.03 5.43
N SER A 229 -33.40 5.31 4.84
CA SER A 229 -34.80 5.78 4.78
C SER A 229 -35.53 5.69 6.12
N LEU A 230 -35.15 4.74 6.98
CA LEU A 230 -35.69 4.59 8.33
C LEU A 230 -35.08 5.60 9.30
N ASN A 231 -33.79 5.90 9.18
CA ASN A 231 -33.12 6.87 10.05
C ASN A 231 -33.50 8.34 9.73
N ARG A 232 -34.02 8.63 8.54
CA ARG A 232 -34.58 9.95 8.21
C ARG A 232 -35.94 10.21 8.88
N LYS A 233 -36.63 9.18 9.38
CA LYS A 233 -37.95 9.32 10.05
C LYS A 233 -37.88 9.42 11.58
N ASN A 234 -36.71 9.21 12.19
CA ASN A 234 -36.57 9.17 13.65
C ASN A 234 -35.66 10.25 14.27
N ASN A 235 -35.11 11.18 13.48
CA ASN A 235 -34.24 12.24 14.03
C ASN A 235 -34.96 13.59 14.12
N ILE A 236 -35.87 13.69 15.09
CA ILE A 236 -35.96 14.89 15.93
C ILE A 236 -35.69 14.41 17.36
N HIS A 237 -34.65 14.99 17.96
CA HIS A 237 -34.13 14.82 19.32
C HIS A 237 -32.97 13.84 19.56
N THR A 238 -32.02 14.39 20.32
CA THR A 238 -30.90 13.81 21.08
C THR A 238 -29.62 13.46 20.32
N LEU A 239 -28.71 14.45 20.33
CA LEU A 239 -27.26 14.25 20.42
C LEU A 239 -26.93 13.37 21.63
N SER A 240 -26.32 12.21 21.38
CA SER A 240 -25.36 11.61 22.29
C SER A 240 -24.41 10.71 21.49
N PHE A 241 -23.13 11.02 21.67
CA PHE A 241 -21.97 10.21 21.33
C PHE A 241 -22.12 8.77 21.86
N ASP A 242 -21.41 7.84 21.20
CA ASP A 242 -21.25 6.40 21.48
C ASP A 242 -22.17 5.43 20.73
N GLN A 243 -21.64 4.88 19.63
CA GLN A 243 -21.78 3.45 19.37
C GLN A 243 -20.68 2.91 18.45
N PHE A 244 -19.61 2.41 19.06
CA PHE A 244 -18.62 1.55 18.43
C PHE A 244 -19.25 0.15 18.26
N ASP A 245 -19.85 -0.12 17.10
CA ASP A 245 -20.44 -1.44 16.77
C ASP A 245 -19.31 -2.41 16.39
N SER A 246 -18.95 -3.24 17.37
CA SER A 246 -18.11 -4.42 17.23
C SER A 246 -18.80 -5.45 16.34
N ARG A 247 -18.21 -5.83 15.19
CA ARG A 247 -18.53 -7.10 14.51
C ARG A 247 -17.42 -7.54 13.52
N TYR A 248 -16.66 -8.55 13.96
CA TYR A 248 -15.91 -9.57 13.20
C TYR A 248 -14.96 -9.09 12.07
N THR A 249 -13.70 -8.88 12.42
CA THR A 249 -12.58 -8.80 11.46
C THR A 249 -11.89 -10.16 11.36
N PHE A 250 -12.01 -10.82 10.21
CA PHE A 250 -11.08 -11.88 9.81
C PHE A 250 -9.81 -11.22 9.29
N PHE A 251 -8.66 -11.55 9.89
CA PHE A 251 -7.35 -11.09 9.43
C PHE A 251 -6.56 -12.28 8.87
N TRP A 252 -6.01 -12.13 7.67
CA TRP A 252 -5.08 -13.09 7.07
C TRP A 252 -3.65 -12.59 7.30
N ASP A 253 -2.82 -13.41 7.95
CA ASP A 253 -1.37 -13.19 8.03
C ASP A 253 -0.67 -13.69 6.75
N SER A 254 0.43 -13.05 6.38
CA SER A 254 1.21 -13.23 5.14
C SER A 254 1.83 -14.62 4.94
N ASN A 255 1.52 -15.58 5.82
CA ASN A 255 1.99 -16.97 5.78
C ASN A 255 0.85 -18.02 5.71
N HIS A 256 -0.38 -17.60 5.35
CA HIS A 256 -1.54 -18.48 5.18
C HIS A 256 -1.86 -19.39 6.40
N ARG A 257 -1.90 -18.83 7.62
CA ARG A 257 -2.37 -19.56 8.81
C ARG A 257 -3.64 -18.95 9.40
N PHE A 258 -4.59 -19.83 9.71
CA PHE A 258 -5.92 -19.49 10.24
C PHE A 258 -5.84 -19.26 11.76
N CYS A 259 -6.18 -18.07 12.24
CA CYS A 259 -6.33 -17.79 13.67
C CYS A 259 -7.76 -17.32 13.98
N LEU A 260 -8.38 -17.96 14.97
CA LEU A 260 -9.75 -17.71 15.42
C LEU A 260 -9.67 -17.11 16.82
N ILE A 261 -10.02 -15.83 16.96
CA ILE A 261 -10.13 -15.17 18.27
C ILE A 261 -11.56 -15.39 18.76
N LEU A 262 -11.73 -16.25 19.77
CA LEU A 262 -12.99 -16.44 20.48
C LEU A 262 -13.03 -15.53 21.72
N PRO A 263 -14.03 -14.67 21.89
CA PRO A 263 -14.12 -13.81 23.06
C PRO A 263 -14.72 -14.59 24.22
N LEU A 264 -13.89 -15.14 25.09
CA LEU A 264 -14.29 -15.59 26.42
C LEU A 264 -13.93 -14.51 27.45
N LYS A 265 -14.96 -13.79 27.90
CA LYS A 265 -15.11 -13.13 29.21
C LYS A 265 -13.84 -12.51 29.84
N TRP A 266 -13.60 -11.25 29.51
CA TRP A 266 -13.12 -10.11 30.32
C TRP A 266 -12.10 -10.24 31.46
N GLU A 267 -11.25 -11.27 31.56
CA GLU A 267 -10.07 -11.17 32.47
C GLU A 267 -8.73 -11.75 31.98
N SER A 268 -8.61 -12.35 30.78
CA SER A 268 -7.29 -12.69 30.22
C SER A 268 -7.42 -13.03 28.73
N ILE A 269 -6.66 -12.35 27.86
CA ILE A 269 -6.58 -12.69 26.43
C ILE A 269 -5.67 -13.91 26.27
N TRP A 270 -6.25 -15.05 25.89
CA TRP A 270 -5.51 -16.27 25.55
C TRP A 270 -5.60 -16.52 24.04
N ILE A 271 -4.45 -16.66 23.38
CA ILE A 271 -4.37 -17.08 21.98
C ILE A 271 -4.03 -18.57 21.98
N THR A 272 -4.90 -19.41 21.42
CA THR A 272 -4.64 -20.84 21.22
C THR A 272 -4.27 -21.08 19.76
N CYS A 273 -3.01 -21.42 19.51
CA CYS A 273 -2.54 -21.93 18.21
C CYS A 273 -2.67 -23.46 18.16
N SER A 274 -2.77 -24.02 16.95
CA SER A 274 -3.06 -25.43 16.64
C SER A 274 -2.06 -26.48 17.17
N HIS A 275 -1.12 -26.11 18.04
CA HIS A 275 -0.16 -27.02 18.68
C HIS A 275 -0.17 -26.98 20.21
N GLY A 276 -1.19 -26.38 20.84
CA GLY A 276 -1.44 -26.55 22.28
C GLY A 276 -0.55 -25.74 23.22
N GLU A 277 0.36 -24.90 22.71
CA GLU A 277 1.09 -23.95 23.55
C GLU A 277 0.28 -22.66 23.79
N LYS A 278 0.21 -22.25 25.06
CA LYS A 278 -0.45 -21.02 25.51
C LYS A 278 0.62 -19.98 25.84
N MET A 279 0.64 -18.85 25.13
CA MET A 279 1.42 -17.67 25.52
C MET A 279 0.49 -16.58 26.08
N LYS A 280 0.91 -15.97 27.18
CA LYS A 280 0.19 -14.90 27.88
C LYS A 280 0.83 -13.55 27.50
N PHE A 281 0.08 -12.66 26.86
CA PHE A 281 0.47 -11.27 26.67
C PHE A 281 0.09 -10.49 27.93
N VAL A 282 1.04 -9.73 28.50
CA VAL A 282 0.78 -8.70 29.52
C VAL A 282 0.25 -7.46 28.83
#